data_AF-A0A955DUV0-F1
#
_entry.id   AF-A0A955DUV0-F1
#
_cell.length_a   1.000
_cell.length_b   1.000
_cell.length_c   1.000
_cell.angle_alpha   90.00
_cell.angle_beta   90.00
_cell.angle_gamma   90.00
#
_symmetry.space_group_name_H-M   'P 1'
#
loop_
_entity.id
_entity.type
_entity.pdbx_description
1 polymer ?
#
loop_
_entity_poly.entity_id
_entity_poly.type
_entity_poly.pdbx_seq_one_letter_code
_entity_poly.pdbx_strand_id
1 'polypeptide(L)'
;MHDLLIRGGRLVDGTGADARTADVAIDGDRIVAVGDLGRTRARRTIDADGALITPGFVDIHTHYDGQVTWDDLLDPSASHGTTTVITGNCGVGFAPVRPDGHAGLIELMEGVEDIPGTALHEGIDWQWESFGEYLDLLDTRRWSMDVGTQIAHGAVRAYVMGERGVANEAATAEDVAAMSRIVRQAMQDGALGFSTSRILGHQSVHGLPVPGTFAGEDEVFAIGRAMAGAGTVYELVPGGSVGQGGMALGANEASI
;
A
#
# COMPACT_ATOMS: atom_id res chain seq x y z
N MET A 1 -23.98 25.35 16.03
CA MET A 1 -24.14 24.05 16.71
C MET A 1 -23.44 23.06 15.82
N HIS A 2 -22.43 22.38 16.34
CA HIS A 2 -21.60 21.47 15.55
C HIS A 2 -22.18 20.06 15.47
N ASP A 3 -21.66 19.22 14.59
CA ASP A 3 -22.09 17.82 14.51
C ASP A 3 -21.49 16.99 15.64
N LEU A 4 -20.17 17.04 15.83
CA LEU A 4 -19.45 16.34 16.89
C LEU A 4 -18.52 17.30 17.65
N LEU A 5 -18.42 17.09 18.95
CA LEU A 5 -17.48 17.77 19.83
C LEU A 5 -16.79 16.76 20.74
N ILE A 6 -15.47 16.69 20.68
CA ILE A 6 -14.63 15.93 21.61
C ILE A 6 -14.11 16.92 22.65
N ARG A 7 -14.36 16.66 23.94
CA ARG A 7 -14.07 17.63 25.02
C ARG A 7 -12.99 17.17 25.99
N GLY A 8 -12.16 18.12 26.42
CA GLY A 8 -11.29 17.99 27.59
C GLY A 8 -10.11 17.03 27.43
N GLY A 9 -9.89 16.47 26.25
CA GLY A 9 -8.82 15.51 26.02
C GLY A 9 -7.45 16.16 25.89
N ARG A 10 -6.41 15.34 26.01
CA ARG A 10 -5.02 15.75 25.79
C ARG A 10 -4.68 15.60 24.31
N LEU A 11 -4.69 16.71 23.58
CA LEU A 11 -4.42 16.78 22.16
C LEU A 11 -2.92 16.62 21.86
N VAL A 12 -2.60 15.67 20.99
CA VAL A 12 -1.31 15.51 20.30
C VAL A 12 -1.61 15.66 18.81
N ASP A 13 -1.35 16.83 18.24
CA ASP A 13 -1.84 17.22 16.91
C ASP A 13 -0.96 16.74 15.73
N GLY A 14 0.05 15.92 16.00
CA GLY A 14 0.95 15.36 14.98
C GLY A 14 2.05 16.31 14.49
N THR A 15 2.08 17.57 14.95
CA THR A 15 3.10 18.55 14.53
C THR A 15 4.46 18.39 15.22
N GLY A 16 4.53 17.54 16.25
CA GLY A 16 5.68 17.41 17.15
C GLY A 16 5.70 18.40 18.32
N ALA A 17 4.71 19.29 18.42
CA ALA A 17 4.53 20.15 19.59
C ALA A 17 4.10 19.38 20.84
N ASP A 18 4.32 19.98 22.01
CA ASP A 18 3.89 19.42 23.30
C ASP A 18 2.37 19.23 23.36
N ALA A 19 1.95 18.14 24.01
CA ALA A 19 0.55 17.83 24.19
C ALA A 19 -0.15 18.87 25.08
N ARG A 20 -1.38 19.26 24.72
CA ARG A 20 -2.16 20.27 25.46
C ARG A 20 -3.62 19.84 25.64
N THR A 21 -4.27 20.31 26.69
CA THR A 21 -5.73 20.14 26.82
C THR A 21 -6.44 20.96 25.75
N ALA A 22 -7.35 20.34 25.01
CA ALA A 22 -8.17 21.01 24.02
C ALA A 22 -9.49 20.27 23.76
N ASP A 23 -10.47 21.02 23.29
CA ASP A 23 -11.66 20.51 22.64
C ASP A 23 -11.44 20.50 21.11
N VAL A 24 -12.10 19.58 20.41
CA VAL A 24 -12.10 19.48 18.93
C VAL A 24 -13.53 19.44 18.42
N ALA A 25 -13.90 20.40 17.58
CA ALA A 25 -15.22 20.46 16.92
C ALA A 25 -15.12 19.99 15.47
N ILE A 26 -16.10 19.18 15.06
CA ILE A 26 -16.18 18.56 13.74
C ILE A 26 -17.57 18.84 13.16
N ASP A 27 -17.61 19.30 11.91
CA ASP A 27 -18.81 19.44 11.08
C ASP A 27 -18.61 18.67 9.77
N GLY A 28 -19.53 17.76 9.44
CA GLY A 28 -19.34 16.85 8.31
C GLY A 28 -18.03 16.05 8.39
N ASP A 29 -17.18 16.21 7.38
CA ASP A 29 -15.90 15.54 7.17
C ASP A 29 -14.68 16.35 7.66
N ARG A 30 -14.89 17.49 8.34
CA ARG A 30 -13.81 18.42 8.69
C ARG A 30 -13.78 18.80 10.15
N ILE A 31 -12.56 18.91 10.67
CA ILE A 31 -12.28 19.63 11.91
C ILE A 31 -12.44 21.13 11.65
N VAL A 32 -13.36 21.78 12.38
CA VAL A 32 -13.70 23.20 12.19
C VAL A 32 -13.14 24.11 13.27
N ALA A 33 -12.80 23.57 14.44
CA ALA A 33 -12.17 24.32 15.52
C ALA A 33 -11.42 23.41 16.50
N VAL A 34 -10.32 23.92 17.06
CA VAL A 34 -9.49 23.24 18.07
C VAL A 34 -9.08 24.27 19.14
N GLY A 35 -9.25 23.95 20.42
CA GLY A 35 -8.84 24.81 21.54
C GLY A 35 -9.82 24.79 22.71
N ASP A 36 -9.89 25.87 23.48
CA ASP A 36 -10.96 26.05 24.47
C ASP A 36 -12.24 26.52 23.76
N LEU A 37 -13.22 25.63 23.66
CA LEU A 37 -14.50 25.90 23.00
C LEU A 37 -15.61 26.27 23.99
N GLY A 38 -15.30 26.47 25.28
CA GLY A 38 -16.21 26.97 26.30
C GLY A 38 -17.60 26.33 26.26
N ARG A 39 -18.64 27.16 26.11
CA ARG A 39 -20.06 26.74 26.12
C ARG A 39 -20.60 26.28 24.76
N THR A 40 -19.72 25.96 23.81
CA THR A 40 -20.11 25.48 22.48
C THR A 40 -20.97 24.23 22.56
N ARG A 41 -21.95 24.11 21.66
CA ARG A 41 -22.88 22.97 21.60
C ARG A 41 -22.69 22.17 20.33
N ALA A 42 -22.78 20.85 20.44
CA ALA A 42 -22.81 19.93 19.31
C ALA A 42 -23.98 18.95 19.42
N ARG A 43 -24.33 18.27 18.32
CA ARG A 43 -25.35 17.20 18.30
C ARG A 43 -24.90 15.99 19.11
N ARG A 44 -23.62 15.63 19.01
CA ARG A 44 -22.96 14.60 19.82
C ARG A 44 -21.76 15.21 20.55
N THR A 45 -21.60 14.89 21.82
CA THR A 45 -20.41 15.26 22.60
C THR A 45 -19.76 14.00 23.16
N ILE A 46 -18.45 13.88 23.01
CA ILE A 46 -17.62 12.83 23.59
C ILE A 46 -16.80 13.48 24.71
N ASP A 47 -16.87 12.91 25.91
CA ASP A 47 -15.99 13.26 27.02
C ASP A 47 -14.68 12.49 26.87
N ALA A 48 -13.58 13.21 26.70
CA ALA A 48 -12.25 12.66 26.49
C ALA A 48 -11.31 12.99 27.66
N ASP A 49 -11.84 13.33 28.84
CA ASP A 49 -11.01 13.50 30.04
C ASP A 49 -10.18 12.23 30.31
N GLY A 50 -8.89 12.42 30.60
CA GLY A 50 -7.92 11.34 30.75
C GLY A 50 -7.50 10.62 29.46
N ALA A 51 -8.10 10.92 28.30
CA ALA A 51 -7.77 10.33 27.01
C ALA A 51 -6.86 11.22 26.14
N LEU A 52 -6.22 10.60 25.15
CA LEU A 52 -5.52 11.30 24.08
C LEU A 52 -6.49 11.63 22.95
N ILE A 53 -6.32 12.80 22.34
CA ILE A 53 -6.90 13.15 21.04
C ILE A 53 -5.74 13.23 20.06
N THR A 54 -5.74 12.40 19.02
CA THR A 54 -4.70 12.37 18.00
C THR A 54 -5.34 12.43 16.61
N PRO A 55 -4.59 12.83 15.56
CA PRO A 55 -4.92 12.38 14.22
C PRO A 55 -5.06 10.86 14.19
N GLY A 56 -5.92 10.35 13.31
CA GLY A 56 -5.94 8.91 13.03
C GLY A 56 -4.60 8.45 12.46
N PHE A 57 -4.23 7.20 12.73
CA PHE A 57 -2.94 6.69 12.24
C PHE A 57 -3.01 6.41 10.74
N VAL A 58 -1.90 6.69 10.06
CA VAL A 58 -1.72 6.38 8.64
C VAL A 58 -0.75 5.21 8.56
N ASP A 59 -1.28 4.03 8.22
CA ASP A 59 -0.47 2.86 7.98
C ASP A 59 0.01 2.87 6.53
N ILE A 60 1.29 3.22 6.35
CA ILE A 60 1.89 3.38 5.03
C ILE A 60 2.32 2.05 4.40
N HIS A 61 2.16 0.92 5.09
CA HIS A 61 2.67 -0.36 4.63
C HIS A 61 1.74 -1.51 5.00
N THR A 62 0.72 -1.71 4.18
CA THR A 62 -0.22 -2.84 4.32
C THR A 62 -0.25 -3.71 3.07
N HIS A 63 -0.76 -4.92 3.25
CA HIS A 63 -1.04 -5.88 2.18
C HIS A 63 -2.54 -6.23 2.12
N TYR A 64 -3.38 -5.21 2.31
CA TYR A 64 -4.83 -5.33 2.18
C TYR A 64 -5.32 -5.32 0.74
N ASP A 65 -4.44 -5.41 -0.25
CA ASP A 65 -4.73 -5.37 -1.70
C ASP A 65 -5.90 -6.26 -2.12
N GLY A 66 -5.98 -7.46 -1.54
CA GLY A 66 -7.12 -8.34 -1.71
C GLY A 66 -8.26 -7.93 -0.76
N GLN A 67 -7.97 -7.79 0.53
CA GLN A 67 -8.97 -7.61 1.58
C GLN A 67 -9.91 -6.41 1.36
N VAL A 68 -9.40 -5.31 0.78
CA VAL A 68 -10.22 -4.14 0.42
C VAL A 68 -11.32 -4.49 -0.59
N THR A 69 -11.21 -5.64 -1.28
CA THR A 69 -12.21 -6.16 -2.22
C THR A 69 -13.25 -7.08 -1.58
N TRP A 70 -13.36 -7.20 -0.26
CA TRP A 70 -14.51 -7.87 0.36
C TRP A 70 -14.84 -7.42 1.79
N ASP A 71 -13.88 -6.82 2.49
CA ASP A 71 -14.03 -6.39 3.88
C ASP A 71 -14.07 -4.87 4.00
N ASP A 72 -15.23 -4.34 4.39
CA ASP A 72 -15.45 -2.91 4.62
C ASP A 72 -14.95 -2.44 6.00
N LEU A 73 -14.63 -3.36 6.92
CA LEU A 73 -14.12 -3.00 8.25
C LEU A 73 -12.60 -2.81 8.26
N LEU A 74 -11.86 -3.66 7.55
CA LEU A 74 -10.39 -3.66 7.51
C LEU A 74 -9.77 -3.82 8.90
N ASP A 75 -10.32 -4.77 9.67
CA ASP A 75 -9.76 -5.15 10.97
C ASP A 75 -8.46 -5.97 10.81
N PRO A 76 -7.52 -5.86 11.78
CA PRO A 76 -7.63 -5.12 13.04
C PRO A 76 -7.19 -3.65 12.96
N SER A 77 -6.79 -3.15 11.79
CA SER A 77 -6.22 -1.81 11.64
C SER A 77 -7.20 -0.72 12.07
N ALA A 78 -8.44 -0.78 11.60
CA ALA A 78 -9.48 0.16 12.00
C ALA A 78 -9.69 0.16 13.53
N SER A 79 -9.77 -1.03 14.14
CA SER A 79 -9.90 -1.18 15.60
C SER A 79 -8.70 -0.68 16.41
N HIS A 80 -7.52 -0.55 15.81
CA HIS A 80 -6.31 -0.03 16.46
C HIS A 80 -6.08 1.47 16.25
N GLY A 81 -7.04 2.19 15.65
CA GLY A 81 -7.00 3.64 15.46
C GLY A 81 -6.35 4.09 14.15
N THR A 82 -6.06 3.16 13.24
CA THR A 82 -5.73 3.50 11.85
C THR A 82 -6.96 4.06 11.17
N THR A 83 -6.79 5.13 10.42
CA THR A 83 -7.85 5.76 9.61
C THR A 83 -7.50 5.78 8.14
N THR A 84 -6.25 5.50 7.77
CA THR A 84 -5.79 5.46 6.38
C THR A 84 -4.79 4.34 6.21
N VAL A 85 -4.94 3.55 5.14
CA VAL A 85 -3.99 2.50 4.77
C VAL A 85 -3.47 2.72 3.36
N ILE A 86 -2.20 2.35 3.14
CA ILE A 86 -1.59 2.29 1.81
C ILE A 86 -1.31 0.82 1.47
N THR A 87 -1.87 0.33 0.36
CA THR A 87 -1.65 -1.04 -0.15
C THR A 87 -0.70 -1.04 -1.35
N GLY A 88 -0.35 -2.24 -1.83
CA GLY A 88 0.46 -2.43 -3.03
C GLY A 88 1.92 -2.22 -2.74
N ASN A 89 2.40 -2.66 -1.58
CA ASN A 89 3.79 -2.53 -1.14
C ASN A 89 4.64 -3.71 -1.61
N CYS A 90 5.97 -3.60 -1.45
CA CYS A 90 6.92 -4.70 -1.69
C CYS A 90 6.95 -5.21 -3.14
N GLY A 91 6.36 -4.49 -4.09
CA GLY A 91 6.13 -4.97 -5.45
C GLY A 91 5.10 -6.09 -5.55
N VAL A 92 4.26 -6.31 -4.54
CA VAL A 92 3.21 -7.33 -4.54
C VAL A 92 1.84 -6.66 -4.50
N GLY A 93 0.91 -7.17 -5.29
CA GLY A 93 -0.44 -6.65 -5.42
C GLY A 93 -1.22 -7.39 -6.50
N PHE A 94 -2.50 -7.06 -6.67
CA PHE A 94 -3.42 -7.80 -7.54
C PHE A 94 -3.79 -7.09 -8.85
N ALA A 95 -3.15 -5.95 -9.17
CA ALA A 95 -3.40 -5.23 -10.42
C ALA A 95 -2.10 -4.65 -11.02
N PRO A 96 -1.93 -4.68 -12.36
CA PRO A 96 -2.81 -5.34 -13.34
C PRO A 96 -2.68 -6.86 -13.30
N VAL A 97 -3.65 -7.57 -13.88
CA VAL A 97 -3.63 -9.04 -13.93
C VAL A 97 -4.40 -9.54 -15.15
N ARG A 98 -3.86 -10.55 -15.85
CA ARG A 98 -4.61 -11.22 -16.94
C ARG A 98 -5.63 -12.19 -16.34
N PRO A 99 -6.74 -12.48 -17.05
CA PRO A 99 -7.75 -13.45 -16.56
C PRO A 99 -7.20 -14.83 -16.19
N ASP A 100 -6.13 -15.28 -16.85
CA ASP A 100 -5.43 -16.54 -16.58
C ASP A 100 -4.29 -16.41 -15.55
N GLY A 101 -4.01 -15.20 -15.07
CA GLY A 101 -2.92 -14.87 -14.13
C GLY A 101 -3.32 -14.78 -12.65
N HIS A 102 -4.61 -14.89 -12.31
CA HIS A 102 -5.11 -14.68 -10.94
C HIS A 102 -4.43 -15.59 -9.91
N ALA A 103 -4.29 -16.89 -10.24
CA ALA A 103 -3.69 -17.87 -9.34
C ALA A 103 -2.23 -17.52 -9.01
N GLY A 104 -1.45 -17.08 -10.00
CA GLY A 104 -0.06 -16.71 -9.81
C GLY A 104 0.12 -15.49 -8.89
N LEU A 105 -0.77 -14.51 -8.93
CA LEU A 105 -0.72 -13.37 -8.01
C LEU A 105 -1.16 -13.75 -6.59
N ILE A 106 -2.14 -14.67 -6.45
CA ILE A 106 -2.52 -15.22 -5.13
C ILE A 106 -1.34 -15.95 -4.50
N GLU A 107 -0.69 -16.85 -5.25
CA GLU A 107 0.49 -17.59 -4.78
C GLU A 107 1.67 -16.67 -4.42
N LEU A 108 1.82 -15.56 -5.13
CA LEU A 108 2.82 -14.54 -4.81
C LEU A 108 2.50 -13.86 -3.48
N MET A 109 1.27 -13.39 -3.28
CA MET A 109 0.84 -12.74 -2.04
C MET A 109 0.91 -13.69 -0.84
N GLU A 110 0.43 -14.93 -1.00
CA GLU A 110 0.46 -15.95 0.05
C GLU A 110 1.88 -16.23 0.54
N GLY A 111 2.85 -16.34 -0.38
CA GLY A 111 4.24 -16.60 0.00
C GLY A 111 4.91 -15.45 0.76
N VAL A 112 4.61 -14.21 0.38
CA VAL A 112 5.28 -13.03 0.95
C VAL A 112 4.65 -12.60 2.27
N GLU A 113 3.32 -12.62 2.35
CA GLU A 113 2.57 -12.03 3.46
C GLU A 113 1.89 -13.05 4.37
N ASP A 114 2.10 -14.35 4.11
CA ASP A 114 1.51 -15.46 4.88
C ASP A 114 -0.02 -15.36 4.96
N ILE A 115 -0.65 -14.75 3.96
CA ILE A 115 -2.10 -14.64 3.83
C ILE A 115 -2.61 -15.96 3.22
N PRO A 116 -3.51 -16.69 3.89
CA PRO A 116 -4.00 -17.96 3.37
C PRO A 116 -4.57 -17.82 1.96
N GLY A 117 -4.05 -18.58 0.99
CA GLY A 117 -4.51 -18.50 -0.40
C GLY A 117 -6.01 -18.77 -0.56
N THR A 118 -6.59 -19.59 0.33
CA THR A 118 -8.04 -19.84 0.37
C THR A 118 -8.85 -18.57 0.64
N ALA A 119 -8.40 -17.70 1.53
CA ALA A 119 -9.08 -16.44 1.83
C ALA A 119 -9.06 -15.51 0.62
N LEU A 120 -7.95 -15.46 -0.10
CA LEU A 120 -7.80 -14.66 -1.33
C LEU A 120 -8.65 -15.23 -2.47
N HIS A 121 -8.70 -16.55 -2.62
CA HIS A 121 -9.49 -17.20 -3.67
C HIS A 121 -11.00 -17.03 -3.45
N GLU A 122 -11.47 -17.07 -2.21
CA GLU A 122 -12.89 -16.91 -1.86
C GLU A 122 -13.31 -15.43 -1.82
N GLY A 123 -12.43 -14.55 -1.35
CA GLY A 123 -12.73 -13.14 -1.11
C GLY A 123 -12.59 -12.24 -2.34
N ILE A 124 -11.64 -12.53 -3.23
CA ILE A 124 -11.39 -11.66 -4.38
C ILE A 124 -12.43 -11.91 -5.48
N ASP A 125 -13.27 -10.90 -5.73
CA ASP A 125 -14.14 -10.85 -6.89
C ASP A 125 -13.45 -10.10 -8.03
N TRP A 126 -12.81 -10.86 -8.93
CA TRP A 126 -12.03 -10.33 -10.04
C TRP A 126 -12.92 -9.63 -11.08
N GLN A 127 -12.90 -8.30 -11.06
CA GLN A 127 -13.66 -7.45 -12.00
C GLN A 127 -12.76 -6.49 -12.79
N TRP A 128 -11.45 -6.74 -12.82
CA TRP A 128 -10.46 -5.89 -13.45
C TRP A 128 -9.42 -6.71 -14.20
N GLU A 129 -8.83 -6.10 -15.22
CA GLU A 129 -7.57 -6.54 -15.83
C GLU A 129 -6.49 -5.46 -15.66
N SER A 130 -6.88 -4.19 -15.75
CA SER A 130 -6.03 -3.01 -15.59
C SER A 130 -6.02 -2.45 -14.16
N PHE A 131 -5.06 -1.57 -13.87
CA PHE A 131 -5.02 -0.88 -12.57
C PHE A 131 -6.18 0.11 -12.40
N GLY A 132 -6.57 0.83 -13.45
CA GLY A 132 -7.72 1.73 -13.42
C GLY A 132 -9.03 1.00 -13.10
N GLU A 133 -9.27 -0.17 -13.71
CA GLU A 133 -10.46 -0.99 -13.40
C GLU A 133 -10.46 -1.50 -11.94
N TYR A 134 -9.27 -1.78 -11.37
CA TYR A 134 -9.14 -2.10 -9.96
C TYR A 134 -9.57 -0.91 -9.09
N LEU A 135 -9.12 0.31 -9.42
CA LEU A 135 -9.57 1.53 -8.73
C LEU A 135 -11.07 1.78 -8.90
N ASP A 136 -11.63 1.54 -10.10
CA ASP A 136 -13.07 1.67 -10.34
C ASP A 136 -13.89 0.72 -9.44
N LEU A 137 -13.42 -0.52 -9.25
CA LEU A 137 -14.03 -1.45 -8.29
C LEU A 137 -13.97 -0.90 -6.86
N LEU A 138 -12.80 -0.38 -6.46
CA LEU A 138 -12.60 0.20 -5.14
C LEU A 138 -13.56 1.39 -4.91
N ASP A 139 -13.76 2.26 -5.89
CA ASP A 139 -14.66 3.43 -5.79
C ASP A 139 -16.13 3.06 -5.53
N THR A 140 -16.54 1.82 -5.87
CA THR A 140 -17.89 1.32 -5.56
C THR A 140 -18.10 0.99 -4.08
N ARG A 141 -17.03 0.93 -3.28
CA ARG A 141 -17.05 0.43 -1.90
C ARG A 141 -16.98 1.55 -0.88
N ARG A 142 -17.23 1.21 0.39
CA ARG A 142 -17.21 2.14 1.52
C ARG A 142 -16.60 1.44 2.72
N TRP A 143 -15.38 1.84 3.07
CA TRP A 143 -14.67 1.27 4.21
C TRP A 143 -14.78 2.13 5.47
N SER A 144 -14.38 1.55 6.59
CA SER A 144 -14.20 2.23 7.88
C SER A 144 -12.94 3.11 7.92
N MET A 145 -12.05 2.99 6.93
CA MET A 145 -10.81 3.75 6.77
C MET A 145 -10.65 4.24 5.33
N ASP A 146 -9.82 5.25 5.10
CA ASP A 146 -9.36 5.64 3.77
C ASP A 146 -8.39 4.59 3.22
N VAL A 147 -8.47 4.33 1.91
CA VAL A 147 -7.61 3.36 1.21
C VAL A 147 -6.88 4.09 0.08
N GLY A 148 -5.55 4.01 0.09
CA GLY A 148 -4.69 4.41 -1.02
C GLY A 148 -3.92 3.21 -1.56
N THR A 149 -3.61 3.20 -2.85
CA THR A 149 -2.95 2.05 -3.49
C THR A 149 -1.75 2.48 -4.33
N GLN A 150 -0.74 1.62 -4.37
CA GLN A 150 0.41 1.73 -5.25
C GLN A 150 0.35 0.66 -6.33
N ILE A 151 0.94 0.93 -7.50
CA ILE A 151 1.10 -0.11 -8.53
C ILE A 151 2.29 -1.01 -8.20
N ALA A 152 2.05 -2.31 -8.16
CA ALA A 152 3.01 -3.32 -7.74
C ALA A 152 3.90 -3.82 -8.90
N HIS A 153 5.22 -3.76 -8.74
CA HIS A 153 6.17 -4.23 -9.76
C HIS A 153 5.93 -5.67 -10.22
N GLY A 154 5.65 -6.58 -9.29
CA GLY A 154 5.50 -7.99 -9.58
C GLY A 154 4.28 -8.28 -10.46
N ALA A 155 3.16 -7.60 -10.20
CA ALA A 155 1.98 -7.65 -11.04
C ALA A 155 2.26 -7.12 -12.46
N VAL A 156 2.98 -6.00 -12.57
CA VAL A 156 3.38 -5.41 -13.85
C VAL A 156 4.29 -6.35 -14.65
N ARG A 157 5.28 -6.98 -14.01
CA ARG A 157 6.17 -7.96 -14.66
C ARG A 157 5.41 -9.20 -15.11
N ALA A 158 4.55 -9.76 -14.26
CA ALA A 158 3.72 -10.91 -14.61
C ALA A 158 2.81 -10.59 -15.80
N TYR A 159 2.20 -9.40 -15.83
CA TYR A 159 1.30 -8.98 -16.90
C TYR A 159 2.00 -8.83 -18.26
N VAL A 160 3.19 -8.21 -18.28
CA VAL A 160 3.94 -7.93 -19.51
C VAL A 160 4.72 -9.15 -19.99
N MET A 161 5.41 -9.84 -19.09
CA MET A 161 6.40 -10.87 -19.44
C MET A 161 5.87 -12.29 -19.24
N GLY A 162 4.70 -12.48 -18.60
CA GLY A 162 4.16 -13.80 -18.27
C GLY A 162 5.10 -14.57 -17.33
N GLU A 163 5.29 -15.87 -17.62
CA GLU A 163 6.18 -16.76 -16.86
C GLU A 163 7.61 -16.24 -16.75
N ARG A 164 8.14 -15.57 -17.80
CA ARG A 164 9.47 -14.93 -17.76
C ARG A 164 9.56 -13.87 -16.66
N GLY A 165 8.47 -13.13 -16.48
CA GLY A 165 8.34 -12.11 -15.44
C GLY A 165 8.41 -12.73 -14.05
N VAL A 166 7.58 -13.76 -13.84
CA VAL A 166 7.50 -14.53 -12.59
C VAL A 166 8.84 -15.18 -12.23
N ALA A 167 9.54 -15.73 -13.23
CA ALA A 167 10.84 -16.37 -13.07
C ALA A 167 12.02 -15.39 -12.90
N ASN A 168 11.78 -14.08 -12.79
CA ASN A 168 12.82 -13.04 -12.72
C ASN A 168 13.81 -13.05 -13.90
N GLU A 169 13.39 -13.44 -15.10
CA GLU A 169 14.25 -13.29 -16.28
C GLU A 169 14.55 -11.81 -16.58
N ALA A 170 15.64 -11.52 -17.29
CA ALA A 170 15.94 -10.16 -17.71
C ALA A 170 14.85 -9.62 -18.66
N ALA A 171 14.33 -8.43 -18.34
CA ALA A 171 13.40 -7.71 -19.20
C ALA A 171 14.13 -7.21 -20.46
N THR A 172 13.50 -7.39 -21.61
CA THR A 172 13.95 -6.77 -22.87
C THR A 172 13.61 -5.28 -22.90
N ALA A 173 14.17 -4.55 -23.86
CA ALA A 173 13.80 -3.14 -24.07
C ALA A 173 12.30 -2.96 -24.38
N GLU A 174 11.67 -3.94 -25.03
CA GLU A 174 10.23 -3.93 -25.32
C GLU A 174 9.41 -4.16 -24.05
N ASP A 175 9.83 -5.12 -23.20
CA ASP A 175 9.23 -5.37 -21.89
C ASP A 175 9.26 -4.09 -21.03
N VAL A 176 10.44 -3.47 -20.92
CA VAL A 176 10.62 -2.22 -20.15
C VAL A 176 9.74 -1.09 -20.67
N ALA A 177 9.62 -0.95 -22.00
CA ALA A 177 8.75 0.05 -22.61
C ALA A 177 7.26 -0.23 -22.33
N ALA A 178 6.84 -1.50 -22.31
CA ALA A 178 5.47 -1.90 -21.97
C ALA A 178 5.15 -1.66 -20.48
N MET A 179 6.04 -2.09 -19.58
CA MET A 179 5.90 -1.85 -18.13
C MET A 179 5.83 -0.34 -17.82
N SER A 180 6.68 0.45 -18.47
CA SER A 180 6.66 1.92 -18.32
C SER A 180 5.33 2.55 -18.77
N ARG A 181 4.67 2.02 -19.80
CA ARG A 181 3.35 2.50 -20.23
C ARG A 181 2.27 2.19 -19.19
N ILE A 182 2.28 0.97 -18.65
CA ILE A 182 1.34 0.53 -17.61
C ILE A 182 1.50 1.38 -16.36
N VAL A 183 2.74 1.55 -15.87
CA VAL A 183 3.00 2.37 -14.67
C VAL A 183 2.56 3.82 -14.90
N ARG A 184 2.89 4.41 -16.05
CA ARG A 184 2.42 5.77 -16.37
C ARG A 184 0.90 5.87 -16.35
N GLN A 185 0.19 4.89 -16.93
CA GLN A 185 -1.26 4.89 -16.94
C GLN A 185 -1.82 4.76 -15.53
N ALA A 186 -1.30 3.85 -14.70
CA ALA A 186 -1.74 3.72 -13.31
C ALA A 186 -1.53 5.00 -12.50
N MET A 187 -0.42 5.72 -12.69
CA MET A 187 -0.23 7.04 -12.08
C MET A 187 -1.27 8.07 -12.54
N GLN A 188 -1.73 7.98 -13.80
CA GLN A 188 -2.80 8.85 -14.32
C GLN A 188 -4.18 8.46 -13.78
N ASP A 189 -4.40 7.16 -13.55
CA ASP A 189 -5.66 6.62 -13.03
C ASP A 189 -5.83 6.90 -11.53
N GLY A 190 -4.74 7.11 -10.79
CA GLY A 190 -4.78 7.53 -9.38
C GLY A 190 -3.86 6.77 -8.43
N ALA A 191 -2.96 5.91 -8.93
CA ALA A 191 -1.95 5.27 -8.10
C ALA A 191 -1.13 6.33 -7.34
N LEU A 192 -0.96 6.13 -6.03
CA LEU A 192 -0.16 7.04 -5.19
C LEU A 192 1.35 6.88 -5.41
N GLY A 193 1.75 5.75 -5.98
CA GLY A 193 3.14 5.40 -6.18
C GLY A 193 3.34 4.08 -6.88
N PHE A 194 4.59 3.63 -6.86
CA PHE A 194 5.04 2.35 -7.36
C PHE A 194 5.88 1.67 -6.29
N SER A 195 5.75 0.37 -6.14
CA SER A 195 6.51 -0.43 -5.18
C SER A 195 7.34 -1.51 -5.86
N THR A 196 8.50 -1.83 -5.29
CA THR A 196 9.32 -2.97 -5.71
C THR A 196 10.08 -3.55 -4.53
N SER A 197 10.38 -4.85 -4.60
CA SER A 197 11.25 -5.53 -3.63
C SER A 197 12.51 -6.06 -4.29
N ARG A 198 13.62 -6.00 -3.55
CA ARG A 198 14.92 -6.61 -3.89
C ARG A 198 15.45 -7.53 -2.79
N ILE A 199 14.67 -7.76 -1.73
CA ILE A 199 15.11 -8.62 -0.62
C ILE A 199 14.93 -10.08 -0.98
N LEU A 200 15.97 -10.89 -0.75
CA LEU A 200 15.94 -12.33 -1.07
C LEU A 200 14.95 -13.13 -0.23
N GLY A 201 14.57 -12.61 0.94
CA GLY A 201 13.60 -13.24 1.83
C GLY A 201 12.15 -13.10 1.39
N HIS A 202 11.82 -12.19 0.46
CA HIS A 202 10.47 -12.11 -0.10
C HIS A 202 10.37 -13.16 -1.21
N GLN A 203 9.67 -14.26 -0.93
CA GLN A 203 9.56 -15.41 -1.81
C GLN A 203 8.09 -15.79 -2.00
N SER A 204 7.75 -16.36 -3.16
CA SER A 204 6.47 -17.03 -3.35
C SER A 204 6.41 -18.33 -2.54
N VAL A 205 5.23 -18.96 -2.49
CA VAL A 205 5.04 -20.29 -1.89
C VAL A 205 5.96 -21.38 -2.45
N HIS A 206 6.52 -21.17 -3.65
CA HIS A 206 7.47 -22.09 -4.29
C HIS A 206 8.93 -21.77 -3.97
N GLY A 207 9.20 -20.79 -3.11
CA GLY A 207 10.55 -20.34 -2.75
C GLY A 207 11.23 -19.49 -3.82
N LEU A 208 10.49 -19.02 -4.83
CA LEU A 208 11.03 -18.13 -5.86
C LEU A 208 11.00 -16.68 -5.37
N PRO A 209 12.09 -15.89 -5.52
CA PRO A 209 12.07 -14.48 -5.16
C PRO A 209 10.97 -13.69 -5.88
N VAL A 210 10.42 -12.66 -5.23
CA VAL A 210 9.39 -11.80 -5.82
C VAL A 210 9.84 -11.28 -7.20
N PRO A 211 8.95 -11.24 -8.21
CA PRO A 211 9.28 -10.68 -9.51
C PRO A 211 9.72 -9.22 -9.38
N GLY A 212 10.92 -8.91 -9.88
CA GLY A 212 11.55 -7.60 -9.73
C GLY A 212 12.75 -7.60 -8.78
N THR A 213 12.98 -8.68 -8.02
CA THR A 213 14.13 -8.83 -7.11
C THR A 213 15.46 -8.59 -7.82
N PHE A 214 15.57 -9.14 -9.03
CA PHE A 214 16.77 -9.05 -9.87
C PHE A 214 16.62 -8.06 -11.04
N ALA A 215 15.63 -7.16 -10.98
CA ALA A 215 15.42 -6.17 -12.03
C ALA A 215 16.68 -5.30 -12.25
N GLY A 216 17.02 -5.14 -13.53
CA GLY A 216 18.16 -4.35 -13.96
C GLY A 216 17.94 -2.85 -13.72
N GLU A 217 19.03 -2.09 -13.74
CA GLU A 217 18.97 -0.63 -13.57
C GLU A 217 18.11 0.04 -14.64
N ASP A 218 18.24 -0.39 -15.90
CA ASP A 218 17.47 0.16 -17.03
C ASP A 218 15.96 0.07 -16.80
N GLU A 219 15.50 -1.05 -16.24
CA GLU A 219 14.10 -1.31 -15.90
C GLU A 219 13.62 -0.38 -14.77
N VAL A 220 14.33 -0.39 -13.64
CA VAL A 220 13.99 0.41 -12.46
C VAL A 220 13.99 1.91 -12.76
N PHE A 221 15.02 2.40 -13.47
CA PHE A 221 15.10 3.81 -13.84
C PHE A 221 14.07 4.20 -14.90
N ALA A 222 13.74 3.31 -15.85
CA ALA A 222 12.69 3.59 -16.83
C ALA A 222 11.32 3.72 -16.15
N ILE A 223 11.02 2.83 -15.21
CA ILE A 223 9.80 2.89 -14.39
C ILE A 223 9.77 4.17 -13.56
N GLY A 224 10.86 4.51 -12.85
CA GLY A 224 10.95 5.75 -12.08
C GLY A 224 10.72 7.01 -12.94
N ARG A 225 11.23 7.02 -14.18
CA ARG A 225 10.94 8.10 -15.15
C ARG A 225 9.49 8.08 -15.63
N ALA A 226 8.86 6.90 -15.73
CA ALA A 226 7.49 6.76 -16.19
C ALA A 226 6.47 7.34 -15.20
N MET A 227 6.80 7.37 -13.91
CA MET A 227 5.97 7.94 -12.85
C MET A 227 5.91 9.48 -12.84
N ALA A 228 6.63 10.17 -13.73
CA ALA A 228 6.90 11.61 -13.62
C ALA A 228 5.64 12.47 -13.38
N GLY A 229 5.62 13.12 -12.21
CA GLY A 229 4.60 14.02 -11.67
C GLY A 229 5.03 14.47 -10.26
N ALA A 230 4.54 15.60 -9.76
CA ALA A 230 4.86 16.04 -8.39
C ALA A 230 4.02 15.24 -7.37
N GLY A 231 4.66 14.77 -6.29
CA GLY A 231 3.97 14.12 -5.17
C GLY A 231 3.80 12.59 -5.27
N THR A 232 4.57 11.90 -6.12
CA THR A 232 4.53 10.43 -6.25
C THR A 232 5.57 9.75 -5.37
N VAL A 233 5.29 8.52 -4.93
CA VAL A 233 6.18 7.72 -4.06
C VAL A 233 6.76 6.54 -4.83
N TYR A 234 8.08 6.32 -4.69
CA TYR A 234 8.75 5.09 -5.11
C TYR A 234 9.13 4.29 -3.86
N GLU A 235 8.37 3.24 -3.55
CA GLU A 235 8.67 2.32 -2.46
C GLU A 235 9.66 1.26 -2.95
N LEU A 236 10.72 1.06 -2.16
CA LEU A 236 11.78 0.11 -2.46
C LEU A 236 12.16 -0.63 -1.19
N VAL A 237 11.94 -1.94 -1.19
CA VAL A 237 12.60 -2.84 -0.23
C VAL A 237 14.01 -3.15 -0.75
N PRO A 238 15.08 -2.62 -0.14
CA PRO A 238 16.43 -2.80 -0.66
C PRO A 238 16.92 -4.23 -0.42
N GLY A 239 17.84 -4.69 -1.28
CA GLY A 239 18.41 -6.06 -1.17
C GLY A 239 19.28 -6.29 0.08
N GLY A 240 19.68 -5.21 0.76
CA GLY A 240 20.33 -5.26 2.08
C GLY A 240 19.46 -4.58 3.13
N SER A 241 18.58 -5.35 3.77
CA SER A 241 17.78 -4.90 4.93
C SER A 241 18.51 -5.11 6.26
N VAL A 242 19.51 -5.99 6.27
CA VAL A 242 20.48 -6.12 7.36
C VAL A 242 21.61 -5.17 7.02
N GLY A 243 21.89 -4.18 7.87
CA GLY A 243 23.04 -3.27 7.67
C GLY A 243 24.35 -4.03 7.43
N GLN A 244 25.45 -3.33 7.15
CA GLN A 244 26.75 -3.90 6.71
C GLN A 244 27.33 -5.07 7.55
N GLY A 245 26.73 -5.47 8.68
CA GLY A 245 27.12 -6.62 9.50
C GLY A 245 26.42 -7.95 9.23
N GLY A 246 25.59 -8.09 8.18
CA GLY A 246 24.65 -9.21 8.08
C GLY A 246 24.63 -10.05 6.81
N MET A 247 25.72 -10.19 6.05
CA MET A 247 25.90 -11.30 5.11
C MET A 247 27.39 -11.61 4.92
N ALA A 248 27.98 -12.17 5.97
CA ALA A 248 29.15 -13.04 5.87
C ALA A 248 28.67 -14.49 6.06
N LEU A 249 27.85 -14.99 5.15
CA LEU A 249 27.55 -16.41 5.04
C LEU A 249 27.65 -16.84 3.58
N GLY A 250 28.89 -17.14 3.17
CA GLY A 250 29.14 -18.30 2.32
C GLY A 250 29.18 -18.09 0.80
N ALA A 251 30.37 -17.72 0.32
CA ALA A 251 31.01 -18.18 -0.93
C ALA A 251 30.39 -17.73 -2.28
N ASN A 252 31.14 -17.31 -3.29
CA ASN A 252 32.58 -17.22 -3.50
C ASN A 252 32.79 -16.22 -4.64
N GLU A 253 33.80 -15.37 -4.53
CA GLU A 253 34.37 -14.68 -5.67
C GLU A 253 34.86 -15.74 -6.68
N ALA A 254 34.39 -15.64 -7.92
CA ALA A 254 35.09 -16.22 -9.06
C ALA A 254 35.02 -15.19 -10.19
N SER A 255 36.05 -14.35 -10.24
CA SER A 255 36.44 -13.61 -11.42
C SER A 255 36.65 -14.58 -12.61
N ILE A 256 36.08 -14.25 -13.76
CA ILE A 256 36.73 -14.04 -15.08
C ILE A 256 35.75 -13.23 -15.93
#